data_AF-A0A954YQN2-F1
#
_entry.id   AF-A0A954YQN2-F1
#
_cell.length_a   1.000
_cell.length_b   1.000
_cell.length_c   1.000
_cell.angle_alpha   90.00
_cell.angle_beta   90.00
_cell.angle_gamma   90.00
#
_symmetry.space_group_name_H-M   'P 1'
#
loop_
_entity.id
_entity.type
_entity.pdbx_description
1 polymer ?
#
loop_
_entity_poly.entity_id
_entity_poly.type
_entity_poly.pdbx_seq_one_letter_code
_entity_poly.pdbx_strand_id
1 'polypeptide(L)'
;MRRLYDTFNRAYNRGMLQLGNWQFESVVNGTIRLDGGAMFGVVPKVLWSKSQNIDLKNRILLATRTLIARHFPTGRIVLVDTGTGSKWSAEEAERYGVESTPEAIDKALSAM
;
A
#
# COMPACT_ATOMS: atom_id res chain seq x y z
N MET A 1 -5.97 -4.75 -15.05
CA MET A 1 -6.13 -5.00 -13.61
C MET A 1 -4.93 -5.76 -13.03
N ARG A 2 -4.76 -7.09 -13.24
CA ARG A 2 -3.54 -7.83 -12.80
C ARG A 2 -2.22 -7.22 -13.24
N ARG A 3 -2.15 -6.74 -14.50
CA ARG A 3 -0.94 -6.14 -15.07
C ARG A 3 -0.47 -4.88 -14.31
N LEU A 4 -1.38 -4.08 -13.77
CA LEU A 4 -1.04 -2.90 -12.97
C LEU A 4 -0.58 -3.30 -11.57
N TYR A 5 -1.29 -4.24 -10.92
CA TYR A 5 -0.88 -4.84 -9.64
C TYR A 5 0.51 -5.50 -9.72
N ASP A 6 0.77 -6.28 -10.77
CA ASP A 6 2.04 -6.98 -10.97
C ASP A 6 3.19 -6.03 -11.35
N THR A 7 2.90 -4.93 -12.08
CA THR A 7 3.89 -3.90 -12.39
C THR A 7 4.19 -3.03 -11.17
N PHE A 8 3.17 -2.71 -10.36
CA PHE A 8 3.34 -1.98 -9.09
C PHE A 8 4.12 -2.83 -8.07
N ASN A 9 3.81 -4.12 -7.96
CA ASN A 9 4.55 -5.04 -7.09
C ASN A 9 5.99 -5.27 -7.57
N ARG A 10 6.25 -5.42 -8.88
CA ARG A 10 7.63 -5.58 -9.38
C ARG A 10 8.49 -4.33 -9.23
N ALA A 11 7.91 -3.14 -9.38
CA ALA A 11 8.66 -1.89 -9.24
C ALA A 11 8.93 -1.51 -7.77
N TYR A 12 8.05 -1.89 -6.83
CA TYR A 12 8.11 -1.43 -5.44
C TYR A 12 8.32 -2.53 -4.38
N ASN A 13 8.27 -3.82 -4.73
CA ASN A 13 8.85 -4.88 -3.89
C ASN A 13 10.34 -5.00 -4.26
N ARG A 14 11.14 -4.01 -3.86
CA ARG A 14 12.56 -4.26 -3.68
C ARG A 14 12.67 -5.29 -2.56
N GLY A 15 13.42 -6.36 -2.82
CA GLY A 15 13.53 -7.50 -1.93
C GLY A 15 13.85 -7.11 -0.48
N MET A 16 13.59 -8.06 0.40
CA MET A 16 13.91 -8.08 1.82
C MET A 16 15.10 -7.17 2.20
N LEU A 17 14.82 -6.08 2.92
CA LEU A 17 15.85 -5.14 3.38
C LEU A 17 16.38 -5.62 4.73
N GLN A 18 17.69 -5.65 4.90
CA GLN A 18 18.32 -5.93 6.20
C GLN A 18 19.06 -4.69 6.69
N LEU A 19 18.87 -4.34 7.96
CA LEU A 19 19.58 -3.26 8.63
C LEU A 19 19.95 -3.71 10.05
N GLY A 20 21.23 -3.99 10.27
CA GLY A 20 21.71 -4.61 11.50
C GLY A 20 21.00 -5.94 11.77
N ASN A 21 20.49 -6.12 12.99
CA ASN A 21 19.78 -7.33 13.41
C ASN A 21 18.31 -7.39 12.97
N TRP A 22 17.89 -6.46 12.10
CA TRP A 22 16.51 -6.34 11.65
C TRP A 22 16.37 -6.66 10.17
N GLN A 23 15.30 -7.37 9.85
CA GLN A 23 14.82 -7.62 8.50
C GLN A 23 13.48 -6.92 8.30
N PHE A 24 13.32 -6.31 7.13
CA PHE A 24 12.15 -5.52 6.76
C PHE A 24 11.56 -6.03 5.46
N GLU A 25 10.24 -6.15 5.44
CA GLU A 25 9.45 -6.43 4.25
C GLU A 25 8.32 -5.42 4.14
N SER A 26 8.11 -4.85 2.95
CA SER A 26 6.95 -4.03 2.65
C SER A 26 5.93 -4.87 1.88
N VAL A 27 4.76 -5.06 2.47
CA VAL A 27 3.66 -5.83 1.89
C VAL A 27 2.56 -4.87 1.46
N VAL A 28 2.03 -5.05 0.27
CA VAL A 28 0.83 -4.33 -0.19
C VAL A 28 -0.40 -5.10 0.28
N ASN A 29 -1.24 -4.45 1.09
CA ASN A 29 -2.48 -5.03 1.64
C ASN A 29 -3.74 -4.55 0.93
N GLY A 30 -3.56 -3.77 -0.13
CA GLY A 30 -4.64 -3.24 -0.91
C GLY A 30 -4.31 -1.90 -1.54
N THR A 31 -5.34 -1.28 -2.08
CA THR A 31 -5.29 0.07 -2.63
C THR A 31 -6.51 0.88 -2.24
N ILE A 32 -6.33 2.20 -2.19
CA ILE A 32 -7.39 3.19 -2.07
C ILE A 32 -7.19 4.27 -3.12
N ARG A 33 -8.22 5.09 -3.31
CA ARG A 33 -8.25 6.22 -4.22
C ARG A 33 -8.74 7.45 -3.46
N LEU A 34 -7.91 8.49 -3.43
CA LEU A 34 -8.21 9.77 -2.77
C LEU A 34 -8.14 10.91 -3.78
N ASP A 35 -8.91 11.98 -3.57
CA ASP A 35 -8.87 13.15 -4.46
C ASP A 35 -7.44 13.70 -4.53
N GLY A 36 -6.90 13.84 -5.75
CA GLY A 36 -5.54 14.30 -5.96
C GLY A 36 -5.32 15.74 -5.50
N GLY A 37 -6.34 16.61 -5.63
CA GLY A 37 -6.25 17.98 -5.15
C GLY A 37 -6.10 18.04 -3.62
N ALA A 38 -6.88 17.24 -2.90
CA ALA A 38 -6.78 17.11 -1.45
C ALA A 38 -5.41 16.57 -1.00
N MET A 39 -4.84 15.61 -1.74
CA MET A 39 -3.55 15.00 -1.40
C MET A 39 -2.34 15.89 -1.70
N PHE A 40 -2.42 16.71 -2.76
CA PHE A 40 -1.33 17.58 -3.19
C PHE A 40 -1.50 19.04 -2.75
N GLY A 41 -2.65 19.39 -2.15
CA GLY A 41 -2.93 20.70 -1.59
C GLY A 41 -2.79 21.82 -2.61
N VAL A 42 -1.93 22.80 -2.31
CA VAL A 42 -1.71 23.99 -3.16
C VAL A 42 -0.94 23.69 -4.44
N VAL A 43 -0.39 22.48 -4.62
CA VAL A 43 0.41 22.15 -5.81
C VAL A 43 -0.51 22.06 -7.04
N PRO A 44 -0.23 22.82 -8.12
CA PRO A 44 -1.06 22.81 -9.32
C PRO A 44 -1.19 21.41 -9.95
N LYS A 45 -2.41 21.06 -10.37
CA LYS A 45 -2.72 19.76 -11.00
C LYS A 45 -1.78 19.39 -12.14
N VAL A 46 -1.45 20.36 -12.99
CA VAL A 46 -0.55 20.16 -14.14
C VAL A 46 0.85 19.66 -13.75
N LEU A 47 1.28 19.85 -12.50
CA LEU A 47 2.58 19.37 -12.01
C LEU A 47 2.47 17.93 -11.49
N TRP A 48 1.56 17.67 -10.55
CA TRP A 48 1.45 16.35 -9.93
C TRP A 48 0.76 15.32 -10.83
N SER A 49 -0.12 15.74 -11.75
CA SER A 49 -0.91 14.77 -12.52
C SER A 49 -0.11 13.95 -13.50
N LYS A 50 1.08 14.41 -13.88
CA LYS A 50 1.95 13.74 -14.84
C LYS A 50 2.56 12.44 -14.29
N SER A 51 2.67 12.32 -12.97
CA SER A 51 3.32 11.17 -12.32
C SER A 51 2.35 10.26 -11.58
N GLN A 52 1.04 10.50 -11.68
CA GLN A 52 0.03 9.78 -10.91
C GLN A 52 -0.96 9.06 -11.82
N ASN A 53 -1.48 7.93 -11.35
CA ASN A 53 -2.61 7.26 -11.99
C ASN A 53 -3.91 7.89 -11.45
N ILE A 54 -4.58 8.67 -12.29
CA ILE A 54 -5.75 9.47 -11.94
C ILE A 54 -6.98 8.94 -12.67
N ASP A 55 -8.07 8.75 -11.93
CA ASP A 55 -9.35 8.35 -12.53
C ASP A 55 -10.21 9.55 -12.96
N LEU A 56 -11.37 9.26 -13.57
CA LEU A 56 -12.31 10.27 -14.02
C LEU A 56 -12.89 11.14 -12.89
N LYS A 57 -12.79 10.68 -11.63
CA LYS A 57 -13.22 11.42 -10.42
C LYS A 57 -12.07 12.23 -9.80
N ASN A 58 -10.95 12.42 -10.52
CA ASN A 58 -9.75 13.13 -10.06
C ASN A 58 -9.01 12.43 -8.89
N ARG A 59 -9.24 11.13 -8.68
CA ARG A 59 -8.62 10.41 -7.56
C ARG A 59 -7.30 9.76 -7.97
N ILE A 60 -6.29 9.87 -7.12
CA ILE A 60 -5.00 9.19 -7.29
C ILE A 60 -5.05 7.79 -6.65
N LEU A 61 -4.41 6.82 -7.30
CA LEU A 61 -4.26 5.46 -6.75
C LEU A 61 -3.14 5.42 -5.70
N LEU A 62 -3.47 4.94 -4.50
CA LEU A 62 -2.55 4.79 -3.38
C LEU A 62 -2.53 3.33 -2.93
N ALA A 63 -1.33 2.79 -2.69
CA ALA A 63 -1.19 1.47 -2.08
C ALA A 63 -1.23 1.58 -0.56
N THR A 64 -1.96 0.70 0.10
CA THR A 64 -1.93 0.58 1.55
C THR A 64 -0.93 -0.51 1.91
N ARG A 65 0.22 -0.10 2.46
CA ARG A 65 1.33 -0.98 2.77
C ARG A 65 1.41 -1.23 4.27
N THR A 66 1.78 -2.46 4.64
CA THR A 66 2.29 -2.77 5.97
C THR A 66 3.79 -3.00 5.88
N LEU A 67 4.53 -2.39 6.80
CA LEU A 67 5.93 -2.73 7.01
C LEU A 67 6.01 -3.80 8.10
N ILE A 68 6.63 -4.92 7.78
CA ILE A 68 6.90 -6.00 8.72
C ILE A 68 8.38 -5.96 9.06
N ALA A 69 8.71 -5.82 10.34
CA ALA A 69 10.07 -5.79 10.84
C ALA A 69 10.32 -6.98 11.80
N ARG A 70 11.34 -7.78 11.52
CA ARG A 70 11.75 -8.93 12.33
C ARG A 70 13.12 -8.71 12.93
N HIS A 71 13.23 -8.86 14.25
CA HIS A 71 14.51 -8.88 14.95
C HIS A 71 15.00 -10.32 15.07
N PHE A 72 16.05 -10.69 14.33
CA PHE A 72 16.53 -12.07 14.31
C PHE A 72 16.97 -12.62 15.66
N PRO A 73 17.71 -11.88 16.52
CA PRO A 73 18.19 -12.43 17.79
C PRO A 73 17.08 -12.78 18.78
N THR A 74 15.93 -12.10 18.73
CA THR A 74 14.84 -12.31 19.71
C THR A 74 13.57 -12.89 19.08
N GLY A 75 13.53 -13.05 17.76
CA GLY A 75 12.31 -13.42 17.02
C GLY A 75 11.17 -12.40 17.11
N ARG A 76 11.44 -11.16 17.55
CA ARG A 76 10.38 -10.16 17.73
C ARG A 76 9.91 -9.65 16.38
N ILE A 77 8.59 -9.63 16.17
CA ILE A 77 7.96 -9.07 14.99
C ILE A 77 7.26 -7.76 15.36
N VAL A 78 7.44 -6.74 14.53
CA VAL A 78 6.76 -5.45 14.62
C VAL A 78 6.05 -5.19 13.29
N LEU A 79 4.77 -4.83 13.37
CA LEU A 79 3.98 -4.38 12.23
C LEU A 79 3.79 -2.87 12.33
N VAL A 80 4.02 -2.15 11.23
CA VAL A 80 3.64 -0.75 11.06
C VAL A 80 2.52 -0.68 10.05
N ASP A 81 1.38 -0.14 10.48
CA ASP A 81 0.09 -0.15 9.79
C ASP A 81 -0.47 -1.55 9.48
N THR A 82 -1.77 -1.62 9.20
CA THR A 82 -2.48 -2.88 8.92
C THR A 82 -3.37 -2.81 7.67
N GLY A 83 -3.04 -1.89 6.75
CA GLY A 83 -3.80 -1.67 5.54
C GLY A 83 -5.18 -1.05 5.79
N THR A 84 -6.15 -1.34 4.91
CA THR A 84 -7.51 -0.78 4.94
C THR A 84 -8.47 -1.54 5.85
N GLY A 85 -8.15 -2.79 6.21
CA GLY A 85 -9.09 -3.68 6.89
C GLY A 85 -10.39 -3.93 6.10
N SER A 86 -11.45 -4.31 6.81
CA SER A 86 -12.76 -4.70 6.24
C SER A 86 -13.94 -3.83 6.69
N LYS A 87 -13.68 -2.77 7.47
CA LYS A 87 -14.73 -1.96 8.11
C LYS A 87 -15.24 -0.82 7.22
N TRP A 88 -15.53 -1.13 5.96
CA TRP A 88 -16.04 -0.16 4.99
C TRP A 88 -17.45 -0.55 4.58
N SER A 89 -18.38 0.40 4.56
CA SER A 89 -19.64 0.23 3.85
C SER A 89 -19.41 0.16 2.34
N ALA A 90 -20.37 -0.37 1.59
CA ALA A 90 -20.28 -0.42 0.12
C ALA A 90 -20.13 0.98 -0.48
N GLU A 91 -20.82 1.98 0.08
CA GLU A 91 -20.74 3.37 -0.36
C GLU A 91 -19.34 3.96 -0.12
N GLU A 92 -18.77 3.76 1.07
CA GLU A 92 -17.42 4.25 1.36
C GLU A 92 -16.37 3.53 0.52
N ALA A 93 -16.51 2.21 0.33
CA ALA A 93 -15.62 1.42 -0.51
C ALA A 93 -15.64 1.90 -1.96
N GLU A 94 -16.80 2.24 -2.52
CA GLU A 94 -16.89 2.83 -3.87
C GLU A 94 -16.28 4.24 -3.92
N ARG A 95 -16.61 5.08 -2.91
CA ARG A 95 -16.14 6.46 -2.80
C ARG A 95 -14.62 6.54 -2.73
N TYR A 96 -13.99 5.62 -2.02
CA TYR A 96 -12.53 5.54 -1.87
C TYR A 96 -11.89 4.48 -2.76
N GLY A 97 -12.64 3.84 -3.66
CA GLY A 97 -12.13 2.80 -4.56
C GLY A 97 -11.30 1.74 -3.84
N VAL A 98 -11.79 1.26 -2.69
CA VAL A 98 -11.08 0.33 -1.79
C VAL A 98 -10.98 -1.03 -2.45
N GLU A 99 -9.76 -1.52 -2.60
CA GLU A 99 -9.46 -2.88 -3.04
C GLU A 99 -8.56 -3.51 -1.97
N SER A 100 -9.09 -4.42 -1.13
CA SER A 100 -8.34 -5.04 -0.04
C SER A 100 -7.78 -6.41 -0.42
N THR A 101 -6.60 -6.76 0.11
CA THR A 101 -6.00 -8.10 0.05
C THR A 101 -5.72 -8.60 1.47
N PRO A 102 -6.74 -9.04 2.21
CA PRO A 102 -6.65 -9.30 3.65
C PRO A 102 -5.65 -10.41 4.01
N GLU A 103 -5.39 -11.36 3.11
CA GLU A 103 -4.47 -12.48 3.34
C GLU A 103 -2.99 -12.10 3.17
N ALA A 104 -2.68 -10.87 2.72
CA ALA A 104 -1.32 -10.48 2.35
C ALA A 104 -0.38 -10.47 3.56
N ILE A 105 -0.81 -9.93 4.70
CA ILE A 105 -0.01 -9.91 5.93
C ILE A 105 0.21 -11.33 6.45
N ASP A 106 -0.85 -12.15 6.54
CA ASP A 106 -0.76 -13.52 7.05
C ASP A 106 0.18 -14.38 6.20
N LYS A 107 0.11 -14.21 4.87
CA LYS A 107 1.02 -14.89 3.95
C LYS A 107 2.48 -14.46 4.16
N ALA A 108 2.73 -13.17 4.37
CA ALA A 108 4.08 -12.66 4.61
C ALA A 108 4.62 -13.16 5.97
N LEU A 109 3.81 -13.10 7.03
CA LEU A 109 4.19 -13.61 8.35
C LEU A 109 4.50 -15.11 8.34
N SER A 110 3.74 -15.90 7.56
CA SER A 110 3.95 -17.35 7.42
C SER A 110 5.22 -17.72 6.64
N ALA A 111 5.74 -16.79 5.82
CA ALA A 111 6.92 -17.02 4.99
C ALA A 111 8.25 -16.63 5.69
N MET A 112 8.20 -16.12 6.92
CA MET A 112 9.33 -15.52 7.62
C MET A 112 9.78 -16.29 8.87
#